data_AF-A0A3C1LIV9-F1
#
_entry.id   AF-A0A3C1LIV9-F1
#
_cell.length_a   1.000
_cell.length_b   1.000
_cell.length_c   1.000
_cell.angle_alpha   90.00
_cell.angle_beta   90.00
_cell.angle_gamma   90.00
#
_symmetry.space_group_name_H-M   'P 1'
#
loop_
_entity.id
_entity.type
_entity.pdbx_description
1 polymer ?
#
loop_
_entity_poly.entity_id
_entity_poly.type
_entity_poly.pdbx_seq_one_letter_code
_entity_poly.pdbx_strand_id
1 'polypeptide(L)' 'RTSDVDEVILVGGSTRIPKVQEIVEKFFGKKPNRGVNPDEVV' A
#
# COMPACT_ATOMS: atom_id res chain seq x y z
N ARG A 1 -6.62 15.71 3.45
CA ARG A 1 -5.22 16.00 3.06
C ARG A 1 -4.49 14.66 3.04
N THR A 2 -3.43 14.47 2.25
CA THR A 2 -2.62 13.22 2.31
C THR A 2 -1.94 13.02 3.67
N SER A 3 -1.91 14.08 4.48
CA SER A 3 -1.45 14.10 5.88
C SER A 3 -2.30 13.26 6.85
N ASP A 4 -3.55 12.96 6.50
CA ASP A 4 -4.51 12.30 7.40
C ASP A 4 -4.48 10.77 7.28
N VAL A 5 -3.64 10.23 6.40
CA VAL A 5 -3.51 8.79 6.17
C VAL A 5 -2.35 8.28 7.02
N ASP A 6 -2.64 7.54 8.09
CA ASP A 6 -1.61 7.01 8.98
C ASP A 6 -0.80 5.88 8.33
N GLU A 7 -1.47 4.92 7.70
CA GLU A 7 -0.88 3.73 7.09
C GLU A 7 -1.46 3.45 5.70
N VAL A 8 -0.61 2.91 4.82
CA VAL A 8 -1.00 2.49 3.47
C VAL A 8 -0.78 0.99 3.36
N ILE A 9 -1.85 0.25 3.10
CA ILE A 9 -1.84 -1.20 2.98
C ILE A 9 -2.09 -1.59 1.53
N LEU A 10 -1.24 -2.47 0.99
CA LEU A 10 -1.38 -2.98 -0.36
C LEU A 10 -1.88 -4.43 -0.37
N VAL A 11 -3.10 -4.65 -0.88
CA VAL A 11 -3.77 -5.96 -0.91
C VAL A 11 -3.94 -6.44 -2.35
N GLY A 12 -3.68 -7.73 -2.59
CA GLY A 12 -3.86 -8.37 -3.90
C GLY A 12 -2.56 -8.67 -4.66
N GLY A 13 -2.61 -9.61 -5.61
CA GLY A 13 -1.41 -10.07 -6.34
C GLY A 13 -0.76 -9.00 -7.23
N SER A 14 -1.54 -8.04 -7.73
CA SER A 14 -1.09 -6.93 -8.56
C SER A 14 -0.24 -5.90 -7.81
N THR A 15 -0.32 -5.85 -6.48
CA THR A 15 0.51 -4.95 -5.66
C THR A 15 1.96 -5.44 -5.52
N ARG A 16 2.25 -6.66 -5.98
CA ARG A 16 3.61 -7.19 -6.11
C ARG A 16 4.38 -6.53 -7.26
N ILE A 17 3.69 -5.83 -8.16
CA ILE A 17 4.30 -5.08 -9.26
C ILE A 17 5.13 -3.93 -8.66
N PRO A 18 6.45 -3.87 -8.89
CA PRO A 18 7.32 -2.84 -8.31
C PRO A 18 6.87 -1.41 -8.68
N LYS A 19 6.34 -1.24 -9.89
CA LYS A 19 5.89 0.06 -10.37
C LYS A 19 4.70 0.62 -9.60
N VAL A 20 3.79 -0.25 -9.16
CA VAL A 20 2.62 0.15 -8.35
C VAL A 20 3.09 0.67 -7.00
N GLN A 21 4.07 0.00 -6.39
CA GLN A 21 4.65 0.41 -5.10
C GLN A 21 5.33 1.77 -5.20
N GLU A 22 6.14 2.01 -6.23
CA GLU A 22 6.77 3.32 -6.46
C GLU A 22 5.75 4.46 -6.61
N ILE A 23 4.65 4.21 -7.34
CA ILE A 23 3.62 5.23 -7.57
C ILE A 23 2.90 5.55 -6.26
N VAL A 24 2.55 4.52 -5.48
CA VAL A 24 1.89 4.67 -4.17
C VAL A 24 2.81 5.37 -3.17
N GLU A 25 4.09 5.02 -3.15
CA GLU A 25 5.11 5.69 -2.34
C GLU A 25 5.27 7.16 -2.73
N LYS A 26 5.28 7.50 -4.03
CA LYS A 26 5.38 8.89 -4.49
C LYS A 26 4.11 9.69 -4.23
N PHE A 27 2.95 9.05 -4.31
CA PHE A 27 1.65 9.70 -4.14
C PHE A 27 1.34 9.98 -2.67
N PHE A 28 1.63 9.01 -1.79
CA PHE A 28 1.36 9.13 -0.34
C PHE A 28 2.59 9.55 0.46
N GLY A 29 3.80 9.52 -0.11
CA GLY A 29 5.05 9.82 0.59
C GLY A 29 5.40 8.81 1.69
N LYS A 30 4.71 7.67 1.73
CA LYS A 30 4.81 6.65 2.78
C LYS A 30 5.03 5.28 2.16
N LYS A 31 5.82 4.44 2.83
CA LYS A 31 6.13 3.09 2.37
C LYS A 31 4.91 2.18 2.63
N PRO A 32 4.34 1.52 1.61
CA PRO A 32 3.19 0.66 1.79
C PRO A 32 3.57 -0.63 2.54
N ASN A 33 2.73 -1.00 3.50
CA ASN A 33 2.88 -2.22 4.26
C ASN A 33 2.35 -3.43 3.46
N ARG A 34 3.10 -4.53 3.50
CA ARG A 34 2.84 -5.77 2.74
C ARG A 34 2.43 -6.94 3.63
N GLY A 35 2.45 -6.74 4.95
CA GLY A 35 2.23 -7.78 5.94
C GLY A 35 0.76 -7.95 6.31
N VAL A 36 -0.13 -8.04 5.31
CA VAL A 36 -1.55 -8.24 5.61
C VAL A 36 -1.98 -9.61 5.15
N ASN A 37 -2.48 -10.39 6.10
CA ASN A 37 -2.93 -11.75 5.89
C ASN A 37 -4.19 -11.70 5.01
N PRO A 38 -4.18 -12.31 3.81
CA PRO A 38 -5.31 -12.23 2.88
C PRO A 38 -6.62 -12.83 3.42
N ASP A 39 -6.58 -13.59 4.51
CA ASP A 39 -7.78 -14.12 5.19
C ASP A 39 -8.48 -13.10 6.12
N GLU A 40 -7.83 -11.98 6.48
CA GLU A 40 -8.40 -10.97 7.39
C GLU A 40 -8.88 -9.69 6.68
N VAL A 41 -8.62 -9.54 5.37
CA VAL A 41 -9.05 -8.37 4.61
C VAL A 41 -10.26 -8.70 3.77
N VAL A 42 -11.41 -8.15 4.16
CA VAL A 42 -12.63 -8.10 3.35
C VAL A 42 -12.92 -6.65 2.98
#